data_AF-A0A9J6H1L9-F1
#
_entry.id   AF-A0A9J6H1L9-F1
#
_cell.length_a   1.000
_cell.length_b   1.000
_cell.length_c   1.000
_cell.angle_alpha   90.00
_cell.angle_beta   90.00
_cell.angle_gamma   90.00
#
_symmetry.space_group_name_H-M   'P 1'
#
loop_
_entity.id
_entity.type
_entity.pdbx_description
1 polymer ?
#
loop_
_entity_poly.entity_id
_entity_poly.type
_entity_poly.pdbx_seq_one_letter_code
_entity_poly.pdbx_strand_id
1 'polypeptide(L)'
;METKPVAPFSAGLEKVTTATSLLKCGAVKVQKRAPRPRQRAPGPQQHRTVYYVWFFGNLLWAVLAFPIGVGVISLSRNYRLYRDEKFYVTDPRRRWSQPSVTTVESDETPAASFASTSPQKPYQASEECRKPKMFPETSWKPPFTDPLEDYLAVELVKGPIFCFFNHTSYRRKKEWAFRAGLINGHICTHVVYASAKVLEDKLSSADPGFDLVKEGFKNLALLKTKYAHLKVLVSFGEYERGSANLSELAASPTRRVTFSQNVLSWLLENDYDGVHVHWTVPDAGSCASPEDVSRLAKLVATLRSALTPNYTVALSVPPFRSERKGYVFDDLVPNVDYFILQTHSIYGPEASSTHCASPYASDGPSLTASLTSMIEDMPYYTKEKVCFSLSFSAVSFRLSTPPKRPGASVRAVGPGIEGNHTHTKGRMAFFEVCLLTDSDSLLDFKEVCSYMTFGKNWVAYESPVSLSSKVSEVIRKFKIFCAALWDIDMDDTKGICRMGRTPLLAAVHKELLSALARNRTTVEPK
;
A
#
# COMPACT_ATOMS: atom_id res chain seq x y z
N MET A 1 -10.58 -62.60 -42.00
CA MET A 1 -10.42 -61.81 -40.76
C MET A 1 -11.34 -60.60 -40.87
N GLU A 2 -11.96 -60.19 -39.76
CA GLU A 2 -13.30 -59.61 -39.79
C GLU A 2 -13.37 -58.11 -40.10
N THR A 3 -14.56 -57.66 -40.50
CA THR A 3 -14.88 -56.29 -40.92
C THR A 3 -16.33 -55.95 -40.53
N LYS A 4 -16.66 -54.64 -40.42
CA LYS A 4 -18.03 -54.07 -40.29
C LYS A 4 -18.70 -54.20 -38.88
N PRO A 5 -19.82 -53.48 -38.60
CA PRO A 5 -20.03 -52.04 -38.85
C PRO A 5 -20.84 -51.24 -37.77
N VAL A 6 -20.89 -49.94 -38.06
CA VAL A 6 -21.72 -48.80 -37.58
C VAL A 6 -23.26 -49.00 -37.43
N ALA A 7 -23.81 -48.58 -36.25
CA ALA A 7 -25.14 -47.94 -35.97
C ALA A 7 -26.45 -48.69 -36.36
N PRO A 8 -27.70 -48.11 -36.25
CA PRO A 8 -28.22 -46.87 -35.60
C PRO A 8 -29.51 -47.07 -34.70
N PHE A 9 -30.38 -46.04 -34.58
CA PHE A 9 -31.72 -45.91 -33.91
C PHE A 9 -31.76 -45.51 -32.40
N SER A 10 -32.81 -44.85 -31.85
CA SER A 10 -33.69 -43.73 -32.31
C SER A 10 -34.72 -43.30 -31.22
N ALA A 11 -35.03 -42.00 -31.13
CA ALA A 11 -36.34 -41.35 -30.79
C ALA A 11 -37.21 -41.75 -29.56
N GLY A 12 -37.96 -40.77 -29.02
CA GLY A 12 -38.95 -40.92 -27.92
C GLY A 12 -38.43 -40.41 -26.56
N LEU A 13 -38.85 -39.30 -25.94
CA LEU A 13 -39.99 -38.38 -26.12
C LEU A 13 -41.34 -38.87 -25.54
N GLU A 14 -41.58 -38.67 -24.23
CA GLU A 14 -42.91 -38.32 -23.70
C GLU A 14 -42.89 -37.53 -22.37
N LYS A 15 -43.79 -36.52 -22.32
CA LYS A 15 -44.64 -35.99 -21.23
C LYS A 15 -44.23 -36.27 -19.76
N VAL A 16 -44.10 -35.28 -18.86
CA VAL A 16 -45.05 -34.22 -18.44
C VAL A 16 -46.35 -34.75 -17.81
N THR A 17 -46.44 -34.70 -16.48
CA THR A 17 -47.70 -34.74 -15.72
C THR A 17 -47.61 -33.84 -14.48
N THR A 18 -48.37 -32.74 -14.49
CA THR A 18 -48.65 -31.91 -13.31
C THR A 18 -49.65 -32.60 -12.38
N ALA A 19 -49.47 -32.45 -11.07
CA ALA A 19 -50.48 -32.80 -10.06
C ALA A 19 -50.79 -31.59 -9.16
N THR A 20 -52.02 -31.09 -9.21
CA THR A 20 -52.45 -29.86 -8.53
C THR A 20 -53.72 -30.10 -7.72
N SER A 21 -53.63 -30.07 -6.39
CA SER A 21 -54.77 -30.01 -5.44
C SER A 21 -54.28 -29.84 -4.00
N LEU A 22 -55.01 -29.27 -3.04
CA LEU A 22 -56.17 -28.36 -3.06
C LEU A 22 -56.22 -27.58 -1.73
N LEU A 23 -56.89 -26.44 -1.66
CA LEU A 23 -57.06 -25.69 -0.40
C LEU A 23 -58.03 -26.37 0.57
N LYS A 24 -57.84 -26.12 1.88
CA LYS A 24 -58.97 -25.98 2.84
C LYS A 24 -58.58 -25.15 4.07
N CYS A 25 -59.45 -24.21 4.45
CA CYS A 25 -59.35 -23.40 5.67
C CYS A 25 -60.14 -24.06 6.82
N GLY A 26 -59.82 -23.78 8.10
CA GLY A 26 -60.57 -24.39 9.22
C GLY A 26 -60.26 -23.92 10.64
N ALA A 27 -60.90 -22.82 11.06
CA ALA A 27 -61.40 -22.51 12.42
C ALA A 27 -60.48 -22.48 13.68
N VAL A 28 -60.68 -21.41 14.44
CA VAL A 28 -60.13 -21.11 15.79
C VAL A 28 -60.70 -22.04 16.89
N LYS A 29 -59.93 -22.26 17.97
CA LYS A 29 -60.46 -22.57 19.31
C LYS A 29 -59.79 -21.71 20.39
N VAL A 30 -60.56 -21.32 21.41
CA VAL A 30 -60.17 -20.44 22.51
C VAL A 30 -60.26 -21.20 23.84
N GLN A 31 -59.32 -21.02 24.77
CA GLN A 31 -59.58 -21.27 26.20
C GLN A 31 -58.66 -20.52 27.19
N LYS A 32 -59.30 -19.63 27.98
CA LYS A 32 -59.11 -19.25 29.41
C LYS A 32 -57.73 -18.85 29.98
N ARG A 33 -57.77 -17.84 30.87
CA ARG A 33 -56.67 -17.32 31.71
C ARG A 33 -56.80 -17.77 33.18
N ALA A 34 -55.68 -17.60 33.92
CA ALA A 34 -55.53 -17.16 35.33
C ALA A 34 -54.85 -18.19 36.28
N PRO A 35 -54.23 -17.77 37.42
CA PRO A 35 -53.88 -16.41 37.88
C PRO A 35 -52.35 -16.20 38.14
N ARG A 36 -51.96 -15.03 38.68
CA ARG A 36 -50.60 -14.75 39.20
C ARG A 36 -50.53 -14.84 40.75
N PRO A 37 -49.40 -15.25 41.35
CA PRO A 37 -49.00 -14.83 42.69
C PRO A 37 -48.10 -13.56 42.67
N ARG A 38 -47.87 -12.95 43.85
CA ARG A 38 -47.06 -11.72 44.04
C ARG A 38 -45.64 -12.03 44.52
N GLN A 39 -44.68 -11.16 44.21
CA GLN A 39 -43.35 -11.12 44.86
C GLN A 39 -43.38 -10.25 46.14
N ARG A 40 -42.39 -10.47 47.03
CA ARG A 40 -41.95 -9.55 48.10
C ARG A 40 -40.42 -9.49 48.10
N ALA A 41 -39.86 -8.38 48.59
CA ALA A 41 -38.42 -8.09 48.60
C ALA A 41 -37.65 -8.83 49.72
N PRO A 42 -36.31 -8.82 49.65
CA PRO A 42 -35.57 -7.92 50.55
C PRO A 42 -34.43 -7.13 49.87
N GLY A 43 -33.81 -6.22 50.63
CA GLY A 43 -32.47 -5.64 50.41
C GLY A 43 -31.62 -5.77 51.69
N PRO A 44 -30.58 -4.94 51.96
CA PRO A 44 -30.08 -3.80 51.18
C PRO A 44 -28.54 -3.73 50.99
N GLN A 45 -28.07 -2.69 50.27
CA GLN A 45 -26.65 -2.28 50.09
C GLN A 45 -25.76 -3.26 49.29
N GLN A 46 -24.62 -2.86 48.70
CA GLN A 46 -23.89 -1.58 48.75
C GLN A 46 -23.19 -1.28 47.41
N HIS A 47 -23.26 -0.04 46.89
CA HIS A 47 -22.42 0.42 45.76
C HIS A 47 -22.06 1.90 45.91
N ARG A 48 -20.81 2.26 45.63
CA ARG A 48 -20.34 3.65 45.55
C ARG A 48 -20.52 4.17 44.12
N THR A 49 -21.03 5.39 43.99
CA THR A 49 -21.06 6.18 42.75
C THR A 49 -20.51 7.57 43.03
N VAL A 50 -19.74 8.12 42.10
CA VAL A 50 -19.27 9.52 42.12
C VAL A 50 -19.91 10.25 40.93
N TYR A 51 -20.34 11.48 41.14
CA TYR A 51 -21.17 12.23 40.20
C TYR A 51 -20.36 12.96 39.13
N TYR A 52 -20.94 13.06 37.93
CA TYR A 52 -20.84 14.24 37.08
C TYR A 52 -22.24 14.61 36.57
N VAL A 53 -22.52 15.92 36.48
CA VAL A 53 -23.87 16.47 36.27
C VAL A 53 -24.06 16.89 34.81
N TRP A 54 -25.22 16.57 34.25
CA TRP A 54 -25.75 17.16 33.01
C TRP A 54 -26.90 18.12 33.32
N PHE A 55 -27.07 19.18 32.52
CA PHE A 55 -28.28 20.00 32.47
C PHE A 55 -28.65 20.31 31.01
N PHE A 56 -29.94 20.51 30.72
CA PHE A 56 -30.50 20.49 29.37
C PHE A 56 -31.70 21.45 29.23
N GLY A 57 -31.75 22.23 28.14
CA GLY A 57 -32.92 22.99 27.67
C GLY A 57 -33.30 24.28 28.45
N ASN A 58 -34.21 25.12 27.95
CA ASN A 58 -34.87 25.18 26.63
C ASN A 58 -35.64 26.53 26.45
N LEU A 59 -36.38 26.68 25.32
CA LEU A 59 -37.35 27.74 24.90
C LEU A 59 -36.83 28.84 23.91
N LEU A 60 -37.63 29.54 23.06
CA LEU A 60 -38.98 29.42 22.40
C LEU A 60 -39.29 30.81 21.74
N TRP A 61 -39.89 31.08 20.56
CA TRP A 61 -40.35 30.36 19.34
C TRP A 61 -40.52 31.40 18.18
N ALA A 62 -40.49 31.00 16.89
CA ALA A 62 -41.08 31.75 15.75
C ALA A 62 -41.18 30.90 14.46
N VAL A 63 -42.02 31.32 13.49
CA VAL A 63 -42.36 30.60 12.25
C VAL A 63 -42.46 31.58 11.06
N LEU A 64 -42.02 31.21 9.84
CA LEU A 64 -42.74 31.37 8.53
C LEU A 64 -41.88 31.16 7.26
N ALA A 65 -42.51 30.53 6.26
CA ALA A 65 -42.44 30.74 4.79
C ALA A 65 -41.11 30.66 3.96
N PHE A 66 -41.18 29.86 2.89
CA PHE A 66 -40.50 29.98 1.57
C PHE A 66 -41.06 31.19 0.75
N PRO A 67 -40.63 31.54 -0.50
CA PRO A 67 -39.67 30.87 -1.44
C PRO A 67 -38.67 31.81 -2.21
N ILE A 68 -37.85 31.21 -3.10
CA ILE A 68 -37.28 31.73 -4.38
C ILE A 68 -36.40 33.02 -4.39
N GLY A 69 -35.24 32.95 -5.05
CA GLY A 69 -34.45 34.12 -5.49
C GLY A 69 -33.25 33.75 -6.38
N VAL A 70 -33.07 34.42 -7.53
CA VAL A 70 -32.01 34.13 -8.54
C VAL A 70 -31.11 35.37 -8.74
N GLY A 71 -29.83 35.14 -9.04
CA GLY A 71 -28.83 36.19 -9.36
C GLY A 71 -27.61 36.05 -8.44
N VAL A 72 -26.37 35.81 -8.87
CA VAL A 72 -25.62 36.26 -10.07
C VAL A 72 -25.57 37.78 -10.19
N ILE A 73 -24.44 38.35 -9.78
CA ILE A 73 -23.78 39.48 -10.45
C ILE A 73 -22.27 39.37 -10.20
N SER A 74 -21.47 39.61 -11.23
CA SER A 74 -20.01 39.71 -11.17
C SER A 74 -19.60 41.19 -11.11
N LEU A 75 -18.37 41.46 -10.66
CA LEU A 75 -17.49 42.64 -10.83
C LEU A 75 -16.75 42.87 -9.49
N SER A 76 -15.45 42.59 -9.32
CA SER A 76 -14.21 42.97 -10.02
C SER A 76 -13.51 44.19 -9.39
N ARG A 77 -12.18 44.24 -9.57
CA ARG A 77 -11.24 45.34 -9.23
C ARG A 77 -10.96 45.59 -7.75
N ASN A 78 -9.82 45.02 -7.33
CA ASN A 78 -8.67 45.76 -6.80
C ASN A 78 -8.88 47.25 -6.49
N TYR A 79 -8.48 47.67 -5.28
CA TYR A 79 -7.47 48.71 -5.13
C TYR A 79 -6.55 48.42 -3.94
N ARG A 80 -5.52 49.25 -3.72
CA ARG A 80 -4.33 48.95 -2.92
C ARG A 80 -3.99 50.14 -2.01
N LEU A 81 -3.35 49.84 -0.87
CA LEU A 81 -2.47 50.69 -0.05
C LEU A 81 -3.05 51.65 1.02
N TYR A 82 -2.25 51.73 2.09
CA TYR A 82 -1.91 52.89 2.96
C TYR A 82 -2.84 53.38 4.09
N ARG A 83 -2.47 52.98 5.33
CA ARG A 83 -1.67 53.76 6.31
C ARG A 83 -2.32 54.10 7.67
N ASP A 84 -1.57 53.73 8.71
CA ASP A 84 -1.43 54.26 10.08
C ASP A 84 -2.44 55.28 10.64
N GLU A 85 -3.06 54.94 11.78
CA GLU A 85 -3.33 55.89 12.87
C GLU A 85 -2.78 55.34 14.21
N LYS A 86 -2.61 56.23 15.21
CA LYS A 86 -2.04 55.93 16.54
C LYS A 86 -3.07 56.22 17.65
N PHE A 87 -2.79 55.81 18.90
CA PHE A 87 -2.48 56.67 20.06
C PHE A 87 -2.47 55.80 21.37
N TYR A 88 -1.36 55.77 22.13
CA TYR A 88 -1.20 56.29 23.52
C TYR A 88 -2.33 55.87 24.51
N VAL A 89 -2.10 55.31 25.71
CA VAL A 89 -0.90 55.04 26.57
C VAL A 89 -1.17 53.74 27.42
N THR A 90 -0.42 53.25 28.44
CA THR A 90 0.42 53.80 29.53
C THR A 90 1.49 52.79 30.05
N ASP A 91 2.38 53.27 30.93
CA ASP A 91 3.18 52.53 31.92
C ASP A 91 3.15 53.37 33.23
N PRO A 92 3.28 52.78 34.44
CA PRO A 92 4.55 52.99 35.16
C PRO A 92 4.99 51.82 36.10
N ARG A 93 6.26 51.37 35.97
CA ARG A 93 7.33 51.54 37.02
C ARG A 93 8.64 50.76 36.74
N ARG A 94 9.69 51.50 36.35
CA ARG A 94 11.12 51.53 36.81
C ARG A 94 11.77 50.22 37.36
N ARG A 95 13.06 49.92 37.10
CA ARG A 95 14.22 50.84 37.19
C ARG A 95 15.53 50.32 36.52
N TRP A 96 16.06 51.10 35.58
CA TRP A 96 17.47 51.35 35.19
C TRP A 96 18.63 50.40 35.59
N SER A 97 19.45 50.01 34.60
CA SER A 97 20.90 50.35 34.55
C SER A 97 21.51 50.20 33.14
N GLN A 98 22.49 51.05 32.83
CA GLN A 98 23.30 51.20 31.59
C GLN A 98 24.35 52.33 31.89
N PRO A 99 25.31 52.70 31.00
CA PRO A 99 25.72 52.14 29.70
C PRO A 99 27.26 51.89 29.60
N SER A 100 27.76 51.59 28.40
CA SER A 100 28.96 52.27 27.86
C SER A 100 28.91 52.24 26.31
N VAL A 101 29.50 53.24 25.67
CA VAL A 101 29.35 53.55 24.22
C VAL A 101 30.67 54.07 23.67
N THR A 102 30.99 53.80 22.40
CA THR A 102 31.85 54.69 21.60
C THR A 102 31.53 54.60 20.11
N THR A 103 31.49 55.76 19.46
CA THR A 103 31.34 56.02 18.01
C THR A 103 32.72 56.41 17.41
N VAL A 104 32.93 56.70 16.12
CA VAL A 104 32.02 56.92 14.98
C VAL A 104 32.35 55.97 13.79
N GLU A 105 32.69 56.27 12.52
CA GLU A 105 32.85 57.47 11.65
C GLU A 105 32.65 57.04 10.16
N SER A 106 32.78 57.95 9.18
CA SER A 106 32.67 57.68 7.72
C SER A 106 33.99 57.87 6.94
N ASP A 107 34.04 57.47 5.66
CA ASP A 107 34.34 58.36 4.51
C ASP A 107 34.50 57.60 3.16
N GLU A 108 34.65 58.36 2.05
CA GLU A 108 34.52 57.89 0.66
C GLU A 108 35.86 57.68 -0.10
N THR A 109 35.76 57.05 -1.28
CA THR A 109 36.82 56.76 -2.30
C THR A 109 37.42 58.03 -2.96
N PRO A 110 38.64 58.05 -3.60
CA PRO A 110 39.05 57.06 -4.64
C PRO A 110 40.56 56.79 -4.98
N ALA A 111 40.77 55.72 -5.77
CA ALA A 111 41.78 55.47 -6.83
C ALA A 111 43.31 55.77 -6.68
N ALA A 112 44.17 54.76 -6.94
CA ALA A 112 45.09 54.67 -8.12
C ALA A 112 46.42 53.84 -7.98
N SER A 113 46.47 52.67 -8.64
CA SER A 113 47.60 52.14 -9.46
C SER A 113 48.96 51.62 -8.89
N PHE A 114 49.46 50.52 -9.52
CA PHE A 114 50.84 49.96 -9.59
C PHE A 114 51.55 49.47 -8.29
N ALA A 115 52.42 48.43 -8.26
CA ALA A 115 52.73 47.33 -9.20
C ALA A 115 53.59 46.21 -8.53
N SER A 116 53.60 45.00 -9.11
CA SER A 116 54.62 43.92 -8.94
C SER A 116 54.75 43.24 -7.54
N THR A 117 55.24 42.01 -7.34
CA THR A 117 55.77 40.92 -8.21
C THR A 117 55.37 39.53 -7.67
N SER A 118 55.09 38.53 -8.51
CA SER A 118 55.60 37.12 -8.44
C SER A 118 54.94 36.26 -9.56
N PRO A 119 55.61 35.26 -10.18
CA PRO A 119 55.12 34.68 -11.44
C PRO A 119 54.18 33.47 -11.31
N GLN A 120 53.29 33.32 -12.29
CA GLN A 120 52.55 32.07 -12.53
C GLN A 120 53.47 30.97 -13.08
N LYS A 121 53.14 29.70 -12.78
CA LYS A 121 53.58 28.53 -13.58
C LYS A 121 52.36 27.82 -14.17
N PRO A 122 52.48 27.11 -15.31
CA PRO A 122 51.33 26.54 -16.01
C PRO A 122 50.75 25.33 -15.27
N TYR A 123 49.42 25.18 -15.33
CA TYR A 123 48.73 23.99 -14.86
C TYR A 123 48.83 22.89 -15.93
N GLN A 124 49.83 22.01 -15.83
CA GLN A 124 49.90 20.82 -16.69
C GLN A 124 48.82 19.82 -16.27
N ALA A 125 47.93 19.48 -17.20
CA ALA A 125 47.03 18.36 -17.03
C ALA A 125 47.81 17.04 -17.17
N SER A 126 47.77 16.20 -16.13
CA SER A 126 48.22 14.80 -16.19
C SER A 126 47.01 13.89 -16.01
N GLU A 127 46.46 13.38 -17.11
CA GLU A 127 45.42 12.35 -17.09
C GLU A 127 46.00 11.00 -16.64
N GLU A 128 46.30 10.85 -15.36
CA GLU A 128 46.58 9.53 -14.80
C GLU A 128 45.24 8.84 -14.49
N CYS A 129 44.75 8.07 -15.46
CA CYS A 129 43.49 7.34 -15.38
C CYS A 129 43.58 6.24 -14.30
N ARG A 130 43.31 6.63 -13.04
CA ARG A 130 43.22 5.70 -11.91
C ARG A 130 42.13 4.68 -12.18
N LYS A 131 42.56 3.46 -12.52
CA LYS A 131 41.69 2.27 -12.59
C LYS A 131 40.80 2.24 -11.35
N PRO A 132 39.46 2.09 -11.48
CA PRO A 132 38.59 2.04 -10.33
C PRO A 132 39.05 0.91 -9.40
N LYS A 133 39.10 1.17 -8.09
CA LYS A 133 39.44 0.13 -7.12
C LYS A 133 38.44 -1.01 -7.31
N MET A 134 38.97 -2.21 -7.52
CA MET A 134 38.17 -3.42 -7.66
C MET A 134 37.39 -3.62 -6.36
N PHE A 135 36.09 -3.93 -6.46
CA PHE A 135 35.33 -4.37 -5.31
C PHE A 135 36.04 -5.59 -4.68
N PRO A 136 36.21 -5.66 -3.34
CA PRO A 136 36.24 -6.98 -2.73
C PRO A 136 34.92 -7.68 -3.07
N GLU A 137 34.91 -8.98 -3.37
CA GLU A 137 33.66 -9.70 -3.63
C GLU A 137 32.77 -9.69 -2.38
N THR A 138 31.89 -8.69 -2.27
CA THR A 138 30.82 -8.67 -1.25
C THR A 138 29.95 -9.89 -1.51
N SER A 139 29.81 -10.76 -0.50
CA SER A 139 29.43 -12.18 -0.65
C SER A 139 28.01 -12.46 -1.19
N TRP A 140 27.25 -11.43 -1.54
CA TRP A 140 26.03 -11.56 -2.33
C TRP A 140 26.40 -11.81 -3.80
N LYS A 141 26.46 -13.08 -4.20
CA LYS A 141 26.41 -13.46 -5.62
C LYS A 141 24.94 -13.55 -6.05
N PRO A 142 24.53 -12.98 -7.19
CA PRO A 142 23.16 -13.11 -7.68
C PRO A 142 22.85 -14.61 -7.83
N PRO A 143 21.73 -15.12 -7.25
CA PRO A 143 21.58 -16.54 -7.02
C PRO A 143 21.40 -17.40 -8.28
N PHE A 144 21.02 -16.79 -9.40
CA PHE A 144 20.70 -17.50 -10.65
C PHE A 144 21.42 -16.84 -11.83
N THR A 145 22.09 -17.67 -12.64
CA THR A 145 22.72 -17.26 -13.91
C THR A 145 22.36 -18.20 -15.07
N ASP A 146 21.59 -19.25 -14.81
CA ASP A 146 21.12 -20.25 -15.78
C ASP A 146 19.58 -20.23 -15.87
N PRO A 147 18.99 -19.95 -17.06
CA PRO A 147 17.54 -19.99 -17.27
C PRO A 147 16.86 -21.35 -17.03
N LEU A 148 17.62 -22.45 -16.91
CA LEU A 148 17.04 -23.77 -16.59
C LEU A 148 16.72 -23.93 -15.09
N GLU A 149 17.51 -23.31 -14.19
CA GLU A 149 17.20 -23.29 -12.76
C GLU A 149 15.96 -22.43 -12.47
N ASP A 150 15.82 -21.30 -13.19
CA ASP A 150 14.67 -20.39 -13.10
C ASP A 150 13.32 -21.10 -13.36
N TYR A 151 13.27 -22.11 -14.23
CA TYR A 151 12.04 -22.87 -14.51
C TYR A 151 11.70 -23.88 -13.40
N LEU A 152 12.69 -24.65 -12.93
CA LEU A 152 12.49 -25.63 -11.86
C LEU A 152 12.22 -24.96 -10.50
N ALA A 153 12.74 -23.75 -10.29
CA ALA A 153 12.49 -22.98 -9.08
C ALA A 153 11.00 -22.64 -8.90
N VAL A 154 10.31 -22.14 -9.93
CA VAL A 154 8.92 -21.66 -9.82
C VAL A 154 7.96 -22.76 -9.34
N GLU A 155 8.08 -23.99 -9.86
CA GLU A 155 7.24 -25.13 -9.45
C GLU A 155 7.51 -25.60 -8.00
N LEU A 156 8.61 -25.15 -7.38
CA LEU A 156 8.94 -25.43 -5.99
C LEU A 156 8.38 -24.38 -5.02
N VAL A 157 7.89 -23.23 -5.48
CA VAL A 157 7.29 -22.18 -4.62
C VAL A 157 5.82 -22.53 -4.29
N LYS A 158 5.57 -23.00 -3.07
CA LYS A 158 4.22 -23.37 -2.56
C LYS A 158 3.26 -22.18 -2.35
N GLY A 159 3.75 -20.94 -2.34
CA GLY A 159 2.96 -19.77 -1.96
C GLY A 159 3.13 -18.60 -2.94
N PRO A 160 2.11 -17.75 -3.14
CA PRO A 160 2.19 -16.71 -4.15
C PRO A 160 3.24 -15.62 -3.90
N ILE A 161 3.77 -15.09 -5.00
CA ILE A 161 4.53 -13.84 -5.02
C ILE A 161 3.73 -12.86 -5.88
N PHE A 162 3.06 -11.92 -5.22
CA PHE A 162 2.26 -10.86 -5.84
C PHE A 162 3.15 -9.64 -6.15
N CYS A 163 3.45 -9.45 -7.43
CA CYS A 163 4.21 -8.31 -7.93
C CYS A 163 3.27 -7.19 -8.38
N PHE A 164 3.25 -6.05 -7.67
CA PHE A 164 2.44 -4.90 -8.09
C PHE A 164 3.16 -4.11 -9.18
N PHE A 165 2.48 -3.95 -10.31
CA PHE A 165 2.93 -3.15 -11.46
C PHE A 165 2.23 -1.79 -11.44
N ASN A 166 2.99 -0.72 -11.22
CA ASN A 166 2.49 0.64 -11.25
C ASN A 166 2.31 1.13 -12.69
N HIS A 167 1.06 1.26 -13.15
CA HIS A 167 0.72 1.75 -14.50
C HIS A 167 1.26 3.15 -14.83
N THR A 168 1.73 3.94 -13.84
CA THR A 168 2.32 5.27 -14.11
C THR A 168 3.83 5.24 -14.35
N SER A 169 4.50 4.12 -14.02
CA SER A 169 5.97 3.98 -14.05
C SER A 169 6.59 4.13 -15.45
N TYR A 170 5.81 3.99 -16.53
CA TYR A 170 6.27 4.24 -17.90
C TYR A 170 6.62 5.71 -18.18
N ARG A 171 6.13 6.64 -17.34
CA ARG A 171 6.30 8.10 -17.46
C ARG A 171 7.67 8.59 -17.00
N ARG A 172 8.39 7.79 -16.21
CA ARG A 172 9.78 8.09 -15.81
C ARG A 172 10.66 8.20 -17.07
N LYS A 173 11.68 9.06 -17.04
CA LYS A 173 12.47 9.42 -18.23
C LYS A 173 13.42 8.28 -18.63
N LYS A 174 13.61 8.08 -19.95
CA LYS A 174 14.64 7.19 -20.54
C LYS A 174 14.76 5.80 -19.85
N GLU A 175 15.95 5.44 -19.38
CA GLU A 175 16.29 4.22 -18.66
C GLU A 175 15.55 4.02 -17.33
N TRP A 176 14.83 5.01 -16.81
CA TRP A 176 14.01 4.89 -15.60
C TRP A 176 12.56 4.47 -15.88
N ALA A 177 12.13 4.51 -17.14
CA ALA A 177 10.80 4.02 -17.54
C ALA A 177 10.67 2.51 -17.30
N PHE A 178 9.61 2.10 -16.59
CA PHE A 178 9.24 0.70 -16.41
C PHE A 178 7.97 0.35 -17.20
N ARG A 179 7.87 -0.90 -17.68
CA ARG A 179 6.81 -1.44 -18.55
C ARG A 179 6.73 -2.95 -18.35
N ALA A 180 5.60 -3.58 -18.72
CA ALA A 180 5.35 -5.01 -18.55
C ALA A 180 6.53 -5.92 -19.00
N GLY A 181 7.14 -5.67 -20.16
CA GLY A 181 8.28 -6.44 -20.68
C GLY A 181 9.59 -6.40 -19.85
N LEU A 182 9.62 -5.66 -18.73
CA LEU A 182 10.72 -5.67 -17.76
C LEU A 182 10.39 -6.47 -16.48
N ILE A 183 9.17 -7.01 -16.35
CA ILE A 183 8.74 -7.84 -15.22
C ILE A 183 9.38 -9.23 -15.33
N ASN A 184 9.97 -9.72 -14.24
CA ASN A 184 10.54 -11.06 -14.19
C ASN A 184 9.49 -12.11 -13.76
N GLY A 185 8.85 -12.72 -14.76
CA GLY A 185 7.91 -13.83 -14.57
C GLY A 185 8.56 -15.18 -14.22
N HIS A 186 9.88 -15.27 -13.98
CA HIS A 186 10.48 -16.42 -13.29
C HIS A 186 10.48 -16.25 -11.76
N ILE A 187 9.90 -15.15 -11.24
CA ILE A 187 9.83 -14.87 -9.80
C ILE A 187 8.41 -14.51 -9.37
N CYS A 188 7.74 -13.62 -10.10
CA CYS A 188 6.34 -13.29 -9.86
C CYS A 188 5.48 -14.50 -10.23
N THR A 189 4.62 -14.99 -9.33
CA THR A 189 3.57 -15.97 -9.71
C THR A 189 2.25 -15.28 -10.01
N HIS A 190 2.04 -14.10 -9.43
CA HIS A 190 0.90 -13.22 -9.70
C HIS A 190 1.44 -11.80 -9.99
N VAL A 191 0.96 -11.15 -11.04
CA VAL A 191 1.26 -9.75 -11.34
C VAL A 191 -0.03 -8.94 -11.26
N VAL A 192 0.00 -7.84 -10.50
CA VAL A 192 -1.19 -7.03 -10.23
C VAL A 192 -1.07 -5.68 -10.89
N TYR A 193 -1.96 -5.37 -11.85
CA TYR A 193 -2.05 -4.06 -12.48
C TYR A 193 -2.63 -3.04 -11.50
N ALA A 194 -1.80 -2.17 -10.94
CA ALA A 194 -2.23 -1.06 -10.10
C ALA A 194 -2.29 0.22 -10.94
N SER A 195 -3.46 0.75 -11.35
CA SER A 195 -4.83 0.28 -11.03
C SER A 195 -5.87 0.72 -12.07
N ALA A 196 -6.98 -0.01 -12.13
CA ALA A 196 -8.20 0.41 -12.83
C ALA A 196 -9.11 1.22 -11.88
N LYS A 197 -9.85 2.19 -12.42
CA LYS A 197 -10.88 2.92 -11.67
C LYS A 197 -12.23 2.22 -11.77
N VAL A 198 -13.14 2.53 -10.85
CA VAL A 198 -14.54 2.08 -10.89
C VAL A 198 -15.42 3.25 -11.33
N LEU A 199 -16.20 3.06 -12.39
CA LEU A 199 -17.10 4.05 -12.98
C LEU A 199 -18.32 3.33 -13.56
N GLU A 200 -19.53 3.83 -13.32
CA GLU A 200 -20.79 3.31 -13.91
C GLU A 200 -20.93 1.76 -13.82
N ASP A 201 -20.61 1.23 -12.65
CA ASP A 201 -20.60 -0.21 -12.34
C ASP A 201 -19.71 -1.04 -13.27
N LYS A 202 -18.60 -0.47 -13.75
CA LYS A 202 -17.58 -1.12 -14.57
C LYS A 202 -16.17 -0.83 -14.07
N LEU A 203 -15.23 -1.72 -14.39
CA LEU A 203 -13.81 -1.37 -14.40
C LEU A 203 -13.54 -0.46 -15.59
N SER A 204 -12.63 0.49 -15.42
CA SER A 204 -12.31 1.49 -16.45
C SER A 204 -10.86 1.93 -16.38
N SER A 205 -10.36 2.39 -17.53
CA SER A 205 -9.03 3.00 -17.64
C SER A 205 -8.86 4.18 -16.69
N ALA A 206 -7.72 4.22 -16.00
CA ALA A 206 -7.29 5.32 -15.15
C ALA A 206 -6.25 6.22 -15.84
N ASP A 207 -5.51 5.70 -16.83
CA ASP A 207 -4.70 6.47 -17.77
C ASP A 207 -4.97 6.03 -19.22
N PRO A 208 -5.96 6.63 -19.92
CA PRO A 208 -6.27 6.25 -21.31
C PRO A 208 -5.08 6.37 -22.27
N GLY A 209 -4.13 7.26 -21.99
CA GLY A 209 -2.90 7.45 -22.77
C GLY A 209 -1.85 6.34 -22.58
N PHE A 210 -2.10 5.40 -21.67
CA PHE A 210 -1.32 4.19 -21.45
C PHE A 210 -2.17 2.93 -21.60
N ASP A 211 -3.24 2.81 -20.81
CA ASP A 211 -4.12 1.64 -20.74
C ASP A 211 -4.71 1.27 -22.11
N LEU A 212 -5.11 2.29 -22.89
CA LEU A 212 -5.77 2.13 -24.20
C LEU A 212 -4.81 2.44 -25.35
N VAL A 213 -4.23 3.64 -25.39
CA VAL A 213 -3.38 4.10 -26.52
C VAL A 213 -2.04 3.37 -26.61
N LYS A 214 -1.54 2.82 -25.49
CA LYS A 214 -0.33 1.97 -25.45
C LYS A 214 -0.66 0.55 -24.97
N GLU A 215 -1.95 0.19 -25.05
CA GLU A 215 -2.51 -1.11 -24.70
C GLU A 215 -1.98 -1.67 -23.36
N GLY A 216 -1.85 -0.82 -22.33
CA GLY A 216 -1.22 -1.14 -21.05
C GLY A 216 -1.77 -2.41 -20.41
N PHE A 217 -3.09 -2.63 -20.44
CA PHE A 217 -3.72 -3.85 -19.95
C PHE A 217 -3.29 -5.09 -20.74
N LYS A 218 -3.48 -5.09 -22.08
CA LYS A 218 -3.10 -6.21 -22.96
C LYS A 218 -1.61 -6.54 -22.85
N ASN A 219 -0.75 -5.52 -22.78
CA ASN A 219 0.69 -5.68 -22.64
C ASN A 219 1.10 -6.36 -21.32
N LEU A 220 0.26 -6.32 -20.27
CA LEU A 220 0.47 -7.10 -19.05
C LEU A 220 0.00 -8.55 -19.23
N ALA A 221 -1.20 -8.77 -19.80
CA ALA A 221 -1.73 -10.11 -20.09
C ALA A 221 -0.82 -10.92 -21.04
N LEU A 222 -0.21 -10.26 -22.03
CA LEU A 222 0.76 -10.86 -22.95
C LEU A 222 1.97 -11.49 -22.25
N LEU A 223 2.27 -11.16 -20.99
CA LEU A 223 3.31 -11.87 -20.22
C LEU A 223 3.03 -13.36 -20.07
N LYS A 224 1.75 -13.79 -20.06
CA LYS A 224 1.36 -15.20 -19.98
C LYS A 224 1.83 -16.01 -21.19
N THR A 225 2.02 -15.37 -22.35
CA THR A 225 2.59 -16.02 -23.55
C THR A 225 4.06 -16.43 -23.39
N LYS A 226 4.80 -15.75 -22.49
CA LYS A 226 6.18 -16.09 -22.11
C LYS A 226 6.23 -16.91 -20.82
N TYR A 227 5.28 -16.69 -19.92
CA TYR A 227 5.23 -17.25 -18.58
C TYR A 227 3.88 -17.96 -18.36
N ALA A 228 3.72 -19.17 -18.89
CA ALA A 228 2.42 -19.86 -18.93
C ALA A 228 1.82 -20.20 -17.55
N HIS A 229 2.59 -20.13 -16.46
CA HIS A 229 2.12 -20.29 -15.08
C HIS A 229 1.63 -18.98 -14.44
N LEU A 230 1.87 -17.84 -15.08
CA LEU A 230 1.72 -16.51 -14.50
C LEU A 230 0.26 -16.08 -14.48
N LYS A 231 -0.23 -15.65 -13.31
CA LYS A 231 -1.55 -15.03 -13.18
C LYS A 231 -1.47 -13.51 -13.26
N VAL A 232 -2.32 -12.89 -14.06
CA VAL A 232 -2.40 -11.44 -14.25
C VAL A 232 -3.72 -10.94 -13.66
N LEU A 233 -3.64 -10.08 -12.64
CA LEU A 233 -4.78 -9.56 -11.88
C LEU A 233 -4.92 -8.04 -12.08
N VAL A 234 -6.14 -7.52 -11.96
CA VAL A 234 -6.40 -6.07 -11.97
C VAL A 234 -6.72 -5.55 -10.56
N SER A 235 -6.00 -4.53 -10.09
CA SER A 235 -6.30 -3.81 -8.84
C SER A 235 -7.37 -2.74 -9.10
N PHE A 236 -8.36 -2.64 -8.21
CA PHE A 236 -9.32 -1.54 -8.22
C PHE A 236 -9.69 -1.09 -6.80
N GLY A 237 -10.20 0.14 -6.68
CA GLY A 237 -10.78 0.66 -5.42
C GLY A 237 -9.88 1.53 -4.57
N GLU A 238 -8.64 1.78 -5.01
CA GLU A 238 -7.67 2.65 -4.34
C GLU A 238 -8.29 4.00 -3.92
N TYR A 239 -7.99 4.41 -2.69
CA TYR A 239 -8.68 5.49 -1.97
C TYR A 239 -8.88 6.78 -2.79
N GLU A 240 -7.82 7.23 -3.49
CA GLU A 240 -7.80 8.43 -4.33
C GLU A 240 -8.65 8.34 -5.61
N ARG A 241 -9.06 7.13 -6.01
CA ARG A 241 -9.57 6.84 -7.37
C ARG A 241 -10.94 6.15 -7.43
N GLY A 242 -11.52 5.74 -6.30
CA GLY A 242 -12.80 5.02 -6.32
C GLY A 242 -13.55 4.82 -5.01
N SER A 243 -13.10 5.36 -3.88
CA SER A 243 -13.71 5.13 -2.55
C SER A 243 -15.22 5.47 -2.50
N ALA A 244 -15.62 6.66 -2.95
CA ALA A 244 -17.02 7.08 -3.01
C ALA A 244 -17.85 6.21 -3.98
N ASN A 245 -17.33 5.98 -5.20
CA ASN A 245 -18.02 5.17 -6.22
C ASN A 245 -18.24 3.73 -5.74
N LEU A 246 -17.28 3.16 -4.99
CA LEU A 246 -17.42 1.84 -4.38
C LEU A 246 -18.44 1.82 -3.24
N SER A 247 -18.48 2.83 -2.36
CA SER A 247 -19.49 2.93 -1.31
C SER A 247 -20.92 2.89 -1.89
N GLU A 248 -21.17 3.72 -2.90
CA GLU A 248 -22.47 3.85 -3.56
C GLU A 248 -22.88 2.58 -4.33
N LEU A 249 -21.95 2.00 -5.10
CA LEU A 249 -22.13 0.73 -5.82
C LEU A 249 -22.37 -0.42 -4.86
N ALA A 250 -21.55 -0.55 -3.82
CA ALA A 250 -21.60 -1.64 -2.87
C ALA A 250 -22.84 -1.55 -1.94
N ALA A 251 -23.45 -0.38 -1.79
CA ALA A 251 -24.74 -0.23 -1.11
C ALA A 251 -25.87 -0.99 -1.85
N SER A 252 -25.97 -0.84 -3.18
CA SER A 252 -27.08 -1.39 -3.96
C SER A 252 -26.86 -2.86 -4.37
N PRO A 253 -27.75 -3.81 -4.00
CA PRO A 253 -27.65 -5.21 -4.41
C PRO A 253 -27.59 -5.41 -5.93
N THR A 254 -28.42 -4.68 -6.68
CA THR A 254 -28.45 -4.75 -8.14
C THR A 254 -27.12 -4.30 -8.74
N ARG A 255 -26.56 -3.18 -8.25
CA ARG A 255 -25.29 -2.64 -8.74
C ARG A 255 -24.10 -3.55 -8.43
N ARG A 256 -24.08 -4.21 -7.26
CA ARG A 256 -23.07 -5.25 -6.95
C ARG A 256 -23.11 -6.41 -7.96
N VAL A 257 -24.30 -6.88 -8.35
CA VAL A 257 -24.45 -7.96 -9.34
C VAL A 257 -24.00 -7.48 -10.72
N THR A 258 -24.51 -6.34 -11.19
CA THR A 258 -24.12 -5.72 -12.47
C THR A 258 -22.61 -5.49 -12.55
N PHE A 259 -22.00 -4.94 -11.49
CA PHE A 259 -20.55 -4.76 -11.41
C PHE A 259 -19.79 -6.07 -11.48
N SER A 260 -20.20 -7.10 -10.72
CA SER A 260 -19.50 -8.39 -10.72
C SER A 260 -19.58 -9.10 -12.08
N GLN A 261 -20.67 -8.92 -12.83
CA GLN A 261 -20.82 -9.39 -14.21
C GLN A 261 -19.97 -8.58 -15.20
N ASN A 262 -19.93 -7.25 -15.05
CA ASN A 262 -19.08 -6.37 -15.86
C ASN A 262 -17.58 -6.62 -15.60
N VAL A 263 -17.20 -6.94 -14.36
CA VAL A 263 -15.83 -7.36 -13.99
C VAL A 263 -15.48 -8.66 -14.69
N LEU A 264 -16.34 -9.69 -14.65
CA LEU A 264 -16.11 -10.95 -15.38
C LEU A 264 -15.94 -10.70 -16.89
N SER A 265 -16.78 -9.86 -17.48
CA SER A 265 -16.69 -9.48 -18.90
C SER A 265 -15.35 -8.80 -19.21
N TRP A 266 -14.94 -7.82 -18.38
CA TRP A 266 -13.67 -7.13 -18.54
C TRP A 266 -12.46 -8.07 -18.43
N LEU A 267 -12.49 -9.04 -17.51
CA LEU A 267 -11.42 -10.03 -17.34
C LEU A 267 -11.29 -10.94 -18.57
N LEU A 268 -12.43 -11.38 -19.13
CA LEU A 268 -12.48 -12.16 -20.38
C LEU A 268 -11.98 -11.34 -21.59
N GLU A 269 -12.36 -10.07 -21.70
CA GLU A 269 -11.96 -9.16 -22.78
C GLU A 269 -10.45 -8.82 -22.78
N ASN A 270 -9.80 -8.85 -21.60
CA ASN A 270 -8.39 -8.46 -21.43
C ASN A 270 -7.44 -9.63 -21.17
N ASP A 271 -7.94 -10.87 -21.06
CA ASP A 271 -7.19 -12.09 -20.66
C ASP A 271 -6.54 -11.98 -19.26
N TYR A 272 -7.33 -11.65 -18.25
CA TYR A 272 -6.90 -11.52 -16.85
C TYR A 272 -7.48 -12.62 -15.95
N ASP A 273 -6.66 -13.18 -15.07
CA ASP A 273 -6.96 -14.38 -14.25
C ASP A 273 -7.51 -14.03 -12.84
N GLY A 274 -7.91 -12.78 -12.62
CA GLY A 274 -8.53 -12.36 -11.37
C GLY A 274 -8.49 -10.86 -11.04
N VAL A 275 -8.89 -10.55 -9.81
CA VAL A 275 -8.97 -9.19 -9.26
C VAL A 275 -8.26 -9.04 -7.92
N HIS A 276 -7.76 -7.83 -7.67
CA HIS A 276 -7.33 -7.37 -6.36
C HIS A 276 -8.24 -6.22 -5.89
N VAL A 277 -8.95 -6.43 -4.79
CA VAL A 277 -9.85 -5.43 -4.20
C VAL A 277 -9.04 -4.58 -3.21
N HIS A 278 -8.83 -3.30 -3.54
CA HIS A 278 -8.00 -2.36 -2.77
C HIS A 278 -8.84 -1.26 -2.09
N TRP A 279 -9.93 -1.63 -1.43
CA TRP A 279 -10.78 -0.68 -0.70
C TRP A 279 -10.34 -0.58 0.77
N THR A 280 -9.25 0.16 1.02
CA THR A 280 -8.70 0.40 2.37
C THR A 280 -8.64 1.90 2.71
N VAL A 281 -9.14 2.38 3.85
CA VAL A 281 -10.04 1.73 4.84
C VAL A 281 -11.50 2.10 4.49
N PRO A 282 -12.47 1.16 4.42
CA PRO A 282 -13.80 1.45 3.88
C PRO A 282 -14.65 2.39 4.77
N ASP A 283 -14.33 2.52 6.07
CA ASP A 283 -14.99 3.42 7.02
C ASP A 283 -14.24 4.75 7.25
N ALA A 284 -13.21 5.06 6.45
CA ALA A 284 -12.39 6.27 6.58
C ALA A 284 -12.44 7.18 5.34
N GLY A 285 -12.45 8.49 5.59
CA GLY A 285 -12.46 9.53 4.55
C GLY A 285 -13.79 10.29 4.46
N SER A 286 -13.83 11.35 3.65
CA SER A 286 -14.98 12.27 3.51
C SER A 286 -16.23 11.65 2.86
N CYS A 287 -16.11 10.44 2.31
CA CYS A 287 -17.16 9.76 1.56
C CYS A 287 -17.46 8.35 2.12
N ALA A 288 -16.96 8.03 3.31
CA ALA A 288 -17.15 6.73 3.95
C ALA A 288 -18.47 6.67 4.73
N SER A 289 -19.10 5.51 4.74
CA SER A 289 -20.33 5.22 5.48
C SER A 289 -20.09 4.04 6.44
N PRO A 290 -20.56 4.08 7.71
CA PRO A 290 -20.31 3.01 8.68
C PRO A 290 -20.78 1.61 8.22
N GLU A 291 -21.71 1.56 7.28
CA GLU A 291 -22.22 0.35 6.67
C GLU A 291 -21.28 -0.25 5.61
N ASP A 292 -20.27 0.49 5.12
CA ASP A 292 -19.32 0.04 4.09
C ASP A 292 -18.51 -1.18 4.53
N VAL A 293 -18.23 -1.28 5.82
CA VAL A 293 -17.88 -2.50 6.56
C VAL A 293 -18.62 -3.75 6.04
N SER A 294 -19.95 -3.69 6.04
CA SER A 294 -20.80 -4.80 5.62
C SER A 294 -20.96 -4.89 4.10
N ARG A 295 -20.77 -3.77 3.38
CA ARG A 295 -20.90 -3.71 1.92
C ARG A 295 -19.68 -4.29 1.23
N LEU A 296 -18.47 -4.15 1.81
CA LEU A 296 -17.25 -4.82 1.34
C LEU A 296 -17.44 -6.35 1.33
N ALA A 297 -17.88 -6.94 2.44
CA ALA A 297 -18.17 -8.38 2.52
C ALA A 297 -19.21 -8.82 1.46
N LYS A 298 -20.31 -8.07 1.32
CA LYS A 298 -21.35 -8.33 0.31
C LYS A 298 -20.83 -8.18 -1.12
N LEU A 299 -19.94 -7.21 -1.40
CA LEU A 299 -19.31 -7.01 -2.70
C LEU A 299 -18.35 -8.16 -3.03
N VAL A 300 -17.47 -8.54 -2.10
CA VAL A 300 -16.52 -9.66 -2.27
C VAL A 300 -17.26 -10.99 -2.48
N ALA A 301 -18.36 -11.23 -1.76
CA ALA A 301 -19.21 -12.41 -1.99
C ALA A 301 -19.94 -12.37 -3.34
N THR A 302 -20.42 -11.21 -3.80
CA THR A 302 -21.05 -11.06 -5.12
C THR A 302 -20.02 -11.26 -6.25
N LEU A 303 -18.80 -10.75 -6.06
CA LEU A 303 -17.66 -10.95 -6.96
C LEU A 303 -17.31 -12.44 -7.06
N ARG A 304 -17.08 -13.14 -5.94
CA ARG A 304 -16.81 -14.59 -5.96
C ARG A 304 -17.92 -15.38 -6.66
N SER A 305 -19.17 -15.01 -6.44
CA SER A 305 -20.32 -15.67 -7.07
C SER A 305 -20.33 -15.54 -8.59
N ALA A 306 -19.94 -14.37 -9.14
CA ALA A 306 -19.82 -14.17 -10.59
C ALA A 306 -18.53 -14.77 -11.17
N LEU A 307 -17.42 -14.64 -10.43
CA LEU A 307 -16.08 -15.03 -10.87
C LEU A 307 -15.80 -16.54 -10.76
N THR A 308 -16.61 -17.29 -10.01
CA THR A 308 -16.43 -18.75 -9.79
C THR A 308 -15.08 -19.09 -9.11
N PRO A 309 -14.72 -20.38 -8.89
CA PRO A 309 -13.39 -20.77 -8.41
C PRO A 309 -12.26 -20.55 -9.41
N ASN A 310 -12.53 -20.33 -10.70
CA ASN A 310 -11.50 -20.28 -11.74
C ASN A 310 -10.63 -19.02 -11.70
N TYR A 311 -11.17 -17.92 -11.16
CA TYR A 311 -10.50 -16.62 -11.08
C TYR A 311 -10.04 -16.31 -9.67
N THR A 312 -8.91 -15.62 -9.56
CA THR A 312 -8.28 -15.27 -8.29
C THR A 312 -8.93 -14.01 -7.70
N VAL A 313 -9.31 -14.04 -6.43
CA VAL A 313 -9.82 -12.87 -5.68
C VAL A 313 -8.89 -12.59 -4.51
N ALA A 314 -8.04 -11.58 -4.67
CA ALA A 314 -7.22 -11.03 -3.59
C ALA A 314 -7.90 -9.80 -2.97
N LEU A 315 -7.73 -9.60 -1.66
CA LEU A 315 -8.27 -8.46 -0.92
C LEU A 315 -7.17 -7.80 -0.09
N SER A 316 -6.96 -6.50 -0.26
CA SER A 316 -6.13 -5.71 0.64
C SER A 316 -6.74 -5.64 2.04
N VAL A 317 -5.89 -5.72 3.06
CA VAL A 317 -6.27 -5.68 4.47
C VAL A 317 -5.42 -4.63 5.20
N PRO A 318 -6.03 -3.66 5.90
CA PRO A 318 -5.30 -2.62 6.64
C PRO A 318 -4.36 -3.20 7.71
N PRO A 319 -3.21 -2.55 7.97
CA PRO A 319 -2.22 -3.07 8.91
C PRO A 319 -2.76 -3.14 10.34
N PHE A 320 -3.43 -2.08 10.83
CA PHE A 320 -3.77 -1.99 12.24
C PHE A 320 -5.15 -2.60 12.54
N ARG A 321 -5.24 -3.32 13.67
CA ARG A 321 -6.50 -3.90 14.14
C ARG A 321 -7.60 -2.86 14.42
N SER A 322 -7.22 -1.62 14.69
CA SER A 322 -8.13 -0.47 14.83
C SER A 322 -8.86 -0.08 13.53
N GLU A 323 -8.24 -0.34 12.38
CA GLU A 323 -8.77 -0.08 11.02
C GLU A 323 -9.55 -1.31 10.52
N ARG A 324 -9.20 -2.51 11.01
CA ARG A 324 -9.88 -3.77 10.70
C ARG A 324 -11.21 -3.98 11.41
N LYS A 325 -11.74 -2.98 12.13
CA LYS A 325 -13.14 -3.00 12.63
C LYS A 325 -14.15 -3.25 11.51
N GLY A 326 -13.83 -2.80 10.30
CA GLY A 326 -14.64 -3.00 9.11
C GLY A 326 -14.53 -4.37 8.42
N TYR A 327 -13.74 -5.31 8.96
CA TYR A 327 -13.40 -6.56 8.27
C TYR A 327 -14.05 -7.76 8.98
N VAL A 328 -15.25 -8.13 8.52
CA VAL A 328 -15.96 -9.34 8.96
C VAL A 328 -15.28 -10.56 8.33
N PHE A 329 -14.19 -11.02 8.95
CA PHE A 329 -13.35 -12.08 8.39
C PHE A 329 -14.09 -13.39 8.12
N ASP A 330 -15.13 -13.71 8.89
CA ASP A 330 -15.95 -14.92 8.70
C ASP A 330 -16.70 -14.92 7.37
N ASP A 331 -17.19 -13.75 6.93
CA ASP A 331 -17.83 -13.57 5.61
C ASP A 331 -16.79 -13.49 4.48
N LEU A 332 -15.58 -13.02 4.76
CA LEU A 332 -14.53 -12.78 3.77
C LEU A 332 -13.71 -14.05 3.44
N VAL A 333 -13.34 -14.85 4.44
CA VAL A 333 -12.53 -16.08 4.32
C VAL A 333 -13.06 -17.07 3.27
N PRO A 334 -14.37 -17.38 3.16
CA PRO A 334 -14.87 -18.28 2.12
C PRO A 334 -14.86 -17.66 0.71
N ASN A 335 -14.76 -16.33 0.59
CA ASN A 335 -14.93 -15.63 -0.69
C ASN A 335 -13.59 -15.17 -1.32
N VAL A 336 -12.56 -14.87 -0.54
CA VAL A 336 -11.22 -14.52 -1.05
C VAL A 336 -10.31 -15.74 -1.16
N ASP A 337 -9.35 -15.70 -2.08
CA ASP A 337 -8.22 -16.65 -2.08
C ASP A 337 -7.10 -16.16 -1.16
N TYR A 338 -6.83 -14.84 -1.19
CA TYR A 338 -5.69 -14.24 -0.50
C TYR A 338 -6.04 -12.90 0.17
N PHE A 339 -5.56 -12.72 1.40
CA PHE A 339 -5.57 -11.44 2.12
C PHE A 339 -4.19 -10.80 2.02
N ILE A 340 -4.07 -9.71 1.26
CA ILE A 340 -2.83 -8.93 1.15
C ILE A 340 -2.79 -7.94 2.31
N LEU A 341 -2.11 -8.33 3.39
CA LEU A 341 -1.97 -7.48 4.59
C LEU A 341 -0.97 -6.37 4.32
N GLN A 342 -1.39 -5.13 4.52
CA GLN A 342 -0.64 -3.90 4.19
C GLN A 342 0.48 -3.59 5.20
N THR A 343 1.36 -4.55 5.47
CA THR A 343 2.54 -4.46 6.37
C THR A 343 3.69 -3.59 5.81
N HIS A 344 3.44 -2.73 4.82
CA HIS A 344 4.45 -1.90 4.18
C HIS A 344 4.13 -0.40 4.28
N SER A 345 5.12 0.49 4.09
CA SER A 345 4.98 1.95 4.12
C SER A 345 4.36 2.57 5.40
N ILE A 346 4.34 1.80 6.49
CA ILE A 346 3.80 2.14 7.83
C ILE A 346 4.31 3.49 8.34
N TYR A 347 5.61 3.76 8.20
CA TYR A 347 6.21 5.05 8.52
C TYR A 347 6.47 5.84 7.24
N GLY A 348 5.69 6.89 7.02
CA GLY A 348 5.87 7.86 5.93
C GLY A 348 6.79 9.04 6.32
N PRO A 349 7.19 9.87 5.34
CA PRO A 349 8.16 10.96 5.53
C PRO A 349 7.67 12.13 6.42
N GLU A 350 6.38 12.15 6.76
CA GLU A 350 5.78 13.11 7.71
C GLU A 350 5.96 12.69 9.18
N ALA A 351 6.55 11.52 9.46
CA ALA A 351 6.83 11.10 10.84
C ALA A 351 7.80 12.08 11.52
N SER A 352 7.55 12.40 12.79
CA SER A 352 8.33 13.36 13.58
C SER A 352 9.74 12.86 13.97
N SER A 353 10.06 11.61 13.64
CA SER A 353 11.34 10.95 13.92
C SER A 353 11.65 9.90 12.86
N THR A 354 12.94 9.56 12.71
CA THR A 354 13.41 8.56 11.74
C THR A 354 13.06 7.14 12.19
N HIS A 355 12.39 6.39 11.31
CA HIS A 355 12.05 4.97 11.46
C HIS A 355 12.26 4.22 10.14
N CYS A 356 12.42 2.91 10.21
CA CYS A 356 12.26 2.08 9.01
C CYS A 356 10.86 2.27 8.41
N ALA A 357 10.70 2.33 7.09
CA ALA A 357 9.37 2.43 6.47
C ALA A 357 8.45 1.27 6.87
N SER A 358 9.02 0.11 7.21
CA SER A 358 8.33 -1.13 7.55
C SER A 358 9.21 -1.99 8.46
N PRO A 359 9.26 -1.72 9.77
CA PRO A 359 10.16 -2.44 10.69
C PRO A 359 9.66 -3.87 10.94
N TYR A 360 10.57 -4.83 11.13
CA TYR A 360 10.17 -6.23 11.33
C TYR A 360 9.58 -6.45 12.73
N ALA A 361 10.31 -6.00 13.75
CA ALA A 361 9.86 -5.88 15.14
C ALA A 361 9.72 -4.39 15.49
N SER A 362 9.09 -4.05 16.62
CA SER A 362 8.84 -2.65 17.00
C SER A 362 10.15 -1.87 17.24
N ASP A 363 10.52 -0.98 16.32
CA ASP A 363 11.72 -0.14 16.38
C ASP A 363 11.46 1.29 16.92
N GLY A 364 10.19 1.61 17.20
CA GLY A 364 9.70 2.93 17.57
C GLY A 364 8.75 2.93 18.78
N PRO A 365 8.04 4.04 19.05
CA PRO A 365 7.19 4.18 20.24
C PRO A 365 5.87 3.37 20.19
N SER A 366 5.57 2.71 19.07
CA SER A 366 4.34 1.92 18.90
C SER A 366 4.64 0.45 18.70
N LEU A 367 4.38 -0.35 19.74
CA LEU A 367 4.56 -1.82 19.73
C LEU A 367 3.74 -2.54 18.65
N THR A 368 2.69 -1.92 18.14
CA THR A 368 1.83 -2.45 17.07
C THR A 368 2.27 -2.04 15.66
N ALA A 369 3.25 -1.13 15.52
CA ALA A 369 3.71 -0.60 14.23
C ALA A 369 4.83 -1.45 13.58
N SER A 370 4.74 -2.79 13.69
CA SER A 370 5.70 -3.71 13.09
C SER A 370 5.04 -4.82 12.30
N LEU A 371 5.74 -5.32 11.28
CA LEU A 371 5.28 -6.42 10.44
C LEU A 371 4.94 -7.67 11.28
N THR A 372 5.70 -7.92 12.35
CA THR A 372 5.43 -8.99 13.33
C THR A 372 4.07 -8.82 14.00
N SER A 373 3.81 -7.67 14.63
CA SER A 373 2.59 -7.46 15.41
C SER A 373 1.33 -7.37 14.52
N MET A 374 1.45 -6.87 13.29
CA MET A 374 0.36 -6.85 12.32
C MET A 374 -0.11 -8.27 11.93
N ILE A 375 0.83 -9.21 11.73
CA ILE A 375 0.54 -10.62 11.43
C ILE A 375 0.04 -11.37 12.67
N GLU A 376 0.49 -11.01 13.86
CA GLU A 376 -0.03 -11.56 15.12
C GLU A 376 -1.50 -11.19 15.35
N ASP A 377 -1.88 -9.93 15.07
CA ASP A 377 -3.24 -9.41 15.16
C ASP A 377 -4.21 -9.95 14.08
N MET A 378 -3.75 -10.76 13.11
CA MET A 378 -4.66 -11.41 12.14
C MET A 378 -5.35 -12.64 12.76
N PRO A 379 -6.68 -12.83 12.57
CA PRO A 379 -7.39 -13.97 13.14
C PRO A 379 -6.78 -15.30 12.68
N TYR A 380 -6.59 -16.25 13.60
CA TYR A 380 -5.78 -17.45 13.35
C TYR A 380 -6.17 -18.22 12.07
N TYR A 381 -7.47 -18.42 11.85
CA TYR A 381 -8.05 -19.12 10.70
C TYR A 381 -7.88 -18.40 9.35
N THR A 382 -7.40 -17.16 9.33
CA THR A 382 -7.06 -16.44 8.08
C THR A 382 -5.65 -16.75 7.58
N LYS A 383 -4.74 -17.24 8.45
CA LYS A 383 -3.28 -17.16 8.23
C LYS A 383 -2.78 -17.96 7.03
N GLU A 384 -3.44 -19.05 6.66
CA GLU A 384 -3.14 -19.83 5.44
C GLU A 384 -3.38 -19.04 4.14
N LYS A 385 -4.26 -18.02 4.19
CA LYS A 385 -4.56 -17.11 3.09
C LYS A 385 -3.85 -15.75 3.20
N VAL A 386 -3.06 -15.49 4.24
CA VAL A 386 -2.40 -14.20 4.42
C VAL A 386 -1.14 -14.10 3.57
N CYS A 387 -1.03 -13.00 2.83
CA CYS A 387 0.16 -12.55 2.14
C CYS A 387 0.66 -11.27 2.83
N PHE A 388 1.87 -11.28 3.38
CA PHE A 388 2.46 -10.06 3.95
C PHE A 388 3.02 -9.20 2.82
N SER A 389 2.94 -7.87 2.97
CA SER A 389 3.49 -6.94 1.98
C SER A 389 4.79 -6.28 2.41
N LEU A 390 5.66 -6.06 1.44
CA LEU A 390 6.95 -5.38 1.54
C LEU A 390 6.99 -4.27 0.50
N SER A 391 7.75 -3.20 0.74
CA SER A 391 7.96 -2.14 -0.24
C SER A 391 9.39 -2.08 -0.75
N PHE A 392 9.54 -1.77 -2.03
CA PHE A 392 10.82 -1.40 -2.65
C PHE A 392 11.04 0.12 -2.68
N SER A 393 10.11 0.89 -2.11
CA SER A 393 10.28 2.32 -1.84
C SER A 393 11.04 2.54 -0.53
N ALA A 394 12.00 3.46 -0.57
CA ALA A 394 12.65 4.03 0.58
C ALA A 394 11.85 5.23 1.13
N VAL A 395 12.04 5.53 2.41
CA VAL A 395 11.56 6.74 3.08
C VAL A 395 12.73 7.64 3.44
N SER A 396 12.61 8.94 3.16
CA SER A 396 13.64 9.94 3.47
C SER A 396 13.11 11.00 4.43
N PHE A 397 13.92 11.32 5.44
CA PHE A 397 13.63 12.31 6.48
C PHE A 397 14.70 13.40 6.48
N ARG A 398 14.27 14.66 6.65
CA ARG A 398 15.19 15.78 6.89
C ARG A 398 15.40 15.92 8.39
N LEU A 399 16.65 15.86 8.84
CA LEU A 399 17.02 15.88 10.26
C LEU A 399 17.09 17.32 10.82
N SER A 400 16.74 17.49 12.09
CA SER A 400 17.10 18.72 12.83
C SER A 400 18.60 18.83 13.09
N THR A 401 19.25 17.68 13.34
CA THR A 401 20.61 17.51 13.86
C THR A 401 21.18 16.18 13.38
N PRO A 402 22.50 16.01 13.24
CA PRO A 402 23.10 14.70 12.94
C PRO A 402 22.71 13.61 13.97
N PRO A 403 22.71 12.32 13.58
CA PRO A 403 22.52 11.22 14.53
C PRO A 403 23.67 11.16 15.55
N LYS A 404 23.35 10.91 16.82
CA LYS A 404 24.35 10.76 17.89
C LYS A 404 25.21 9.49 17.78
N ARG A 405 24.67 8.47 17.11
CA ARG A 405 25.31 7.20 16.76
C ARG A 405 24.58 6.59 15.56
N PRO A 406 25.20 5.66 14.81
CA PRO A 406 24.46 4.76 13.92
C PRO A 406 23.22 4.15 14.60
N GLY A 407 22.13 4.02 13.85
CA GLY A 407 20.87 3.40 14.26
C GLY A 407 20.00 4.22 15.23
N ALA A 408 20.48 5.37 15.72
CA ALA A 408 19.68 6.23 16.60
C ALA A 408 18.45 6.78 15.87
N SER A 409 17.27 6.71 16.49
CA SER A 409 16.12 7.49 16.04
C SER A 409 16.37 8.98 16.32
N VAL A 410 16.27 9.81 15.28
CA VAL A 410 16.54 11.25 15.32
C VAL A 410 15.24 12.00 15.01
N ARG A 411 15.06 13.19 15.62
CA ARG A 411 13.95 14.08 15.29
C ARG A 411 14.03 14.55 13.82
N ALA A 412 12.95 14.33 13.09
CA ALA A 412 12.77 14.86 11.75
C ALA A 412 12.14 16.25 11.79
N VAL A 413 12.35 17.02 10.71
CA VAL A 413 11.74 18.33 10.43
C VAL A 413 11.02 18.29 9.08
N GLY A 414 10.27 17.21 8.88
CA GLY A 414 9.54 16.88 7.65
C GLY A 414 10.34 16.06 6.63
N PRO A 415 9.76 15.85 5.43
CA PRO A 415 10.33 15.04 4.35
C PRO A 415 11.77 15.39 3.98
N GLY A 416 12.57 14.35 3.72
CA GLY A 416 13.95 14.41 3.22
C GLY A 416 14.04 14.75 1.74
N ILE A 417 15.08 14.22 1.09
CA ILE A 417 15.25 14.38 -0.37
C ILE A 417 14.12 13.74 -1.18
N GLU A 418 13.94 14.28 -2.38
CA GLU A 418 13.11 13.73 -3.45
C GLU A 418 13.97 12.85 -4.37
N GLY A 419 13.43 11.74 -4.85
CA GLY A 419 14.09 10.93 -5.88
C GLY A 419 14.12 11.63 -7.24
N ASN A 420 15.29 11.63 -7.91
CA ASN A 420 15.53 12.27 -9.21
C ASN A 420 14.65 11.75 -10.38
N HIS A 421 13.98 10.62 -10.19
CA HIS A 421 13.22 9.87 -11.19
C HIS A 421 11.85 9.41 -10.68
N THR A 422 11.69 9.24 -9.36
CA THR A 422 10.37 9.05 -8.71
C THR A 422 9.63 10.36 -8.43
N HIS A 423 10.34 11.51 -8.36
CA HIS A 423 9.76 12.85 -8.16
C HIS A 423 8.78 12.94 -6.98
N THR A 424 9.03 12.15 -5.93
CA THR A 424 8.18 12.07 -4.73
C THR A 424 8.98 12.50 -3.51
N LYS A 425 8.73 13.70 -3.00
CA LYS A 425 9.48 14.23 -1.86
C LYS A 425 9.29 13.35 -0.62
N GLY A 426 10.38 12.97 0.04
CA GLY A 426 10.32 12.06 1.19
C GLY A 426 10.31 10.58 0.82
N ARG A 427 10.34 10.21 -0.46
CA ARG A 427 10.43 8.82 -0.93
C ARG A 427 11.40 8.68 -2.09
N MET A 428 11.91 7.47 -2.29
CA MET A 428 12.80 7.12 -3.39
C MET A 428 12.57 5.66 -3.80
N ALA A 429 12.92 5.29 -5.02
CA ALA A 429 13.05 3.89 -5.43
C ALA A 429 14.40 3.32 -4.98
N PHE A 430 14.49 2.00 -4.79
CA PHE A 430 15.78 1.34 -4.50
C PHE A 430 16.86 1.65 -5.55
N PHE A 431 16.48 1.70 -6.83
CA PHE A 431 17.41 2.06 -7.92
C PHE A 431 17.96 3.51 -7.83
N GLU A 432 17.30 4.41 -7.10
CA GLU A 432 17.81 5.76 -6.84
C GLU A 432 18.72 5.77 -5.60
N VAL A 433 18.37 4.97 -4.59
CA VAL A 433 19.09 4.88 -3.32
C VAL A 433 20.45 4.20 -3.49
N CYS A 434 20.55 3.16 -4.31
CA CYS A 434 21.83 2.48 -4.59
C CYS A 434 22.85 3.38 -5.32
N LEU A 435 22.39 4.46 -5.98
CA LEU A 435 23.24 5.45 -6.64
C LEU A 435 23.72 6.56 -5.70
N LEU A 436 23.27 6.58 -4.44
CA LEU A 436 23.79 7.49 -3.40
C LEU A 436 24.92 6.86 -2.57
N THR A 437 25.22 5.57 -2.76
CA THR A 437 26.15 4.81 -1.91
C THR A 437 27.47 4.52 -2.60
N ASP A 438 28.49 5.35 -2.33
CA ASP A 438 29.89 5.08 -2.66
C ASP A 438 30.50 4.00 -1.74
N SER A 439 29.92 2.79 -1.77
CA SER A 439 30.36 1.52 -1.15
C SER A 439 30.56 1.43 0.38
N ASP A 440 31.01 2.49 1.07
CA ASP A 440 31.39 2.45 2.50
C ASP A 440 30.39 3.15 3.45
N SER A 441 29.23 3.60 2.95
CA SER A 441 28.13 4.09 3.79
C SER A 441 27.42 2.93 4.50
N LEU A 442 28.03 2.51 5.61
CA LEU A 442 27.73 1.32 6.43
C LEU A 442 26.25 0.90 6.43
N LEU A 443 26.03 -0.34 5.96
CA LEU A 443 24.82 -1.13 6.17
C LEU A 443 24.66 -1.49 7.66
N ASP A 444 24.23 -0.52 8.46
CA ASP A 444 23.99 -0.68 9.89
C ASP A 444 22.56 -1.22 10.15
N PHE A 445 22.47 -2.36 10.82
CA PHE A 445 21.24 -3.15 10.95
C PHE A 445 20.40 -2.72 12.15
N LYS A 446 19.62 -1.65 12.00
CA LYS A 446 18.53 -1.35 12.95
C LYS A 446 17.30 -2.20 12.60
N GLU A 447 16.99 -3.18 13.46
CA GLU A 447 15.68 -3.86 13.56
C GLU A 447 15.05 -4.28 12.21
N VAL A 448 15.95 -4.77 11.34
CA VAL A 448 15.74 -5.37 10.02
C VAL A 448 15.29 -4.41 8.91
N CYS A 449 15.77 -3.17 8.86
CA CYS A 449 15.94 -2.44 7.59
C CYS A 449 17.37 -1.92 7.41
N SER A 450 17.68 -1.42 6.21
CA SER A 450 18.92 -0.70 5.92
C SER A 450 18.66 0.81 5.92
N TYR A 451 19.66 1.62 6.31
CA TYR A 451 19.55 3.07 6.22
C TYR A 451 20.90 3.72 5.89
N MET A 452 20.88 5.01 5.56
CA MET A 452 22.08 5.85 5.36
C MET A 452 21.85 7.28 5.84
N THR A 453 22.93 8.05 6.04
CA THR A 453 22.87 9.49 6.31
C THR A 453 23.87 10.29 5.48
N PHE A 454 23.42 11.43 4.96
CA PHE A 454 24.29 12.38 4.24
C PHE A 454 23.76 13.81 4.43
N GLY A 455 24.65 14.73 4.82
CA GLY A 455 24.28 16.12 5.13
C GLY A 455 23.23 16.21 6.24
N LYS A 456 22.01 16.64 5.88
CA LYS A 456 20.83 16.70 6.78
C LYS A 456 19.75 15.66 6.45
N ASN A 457 20.09 14.61 5.70
CA ASN A 457 19.15 13.57 5.30
C ASN A 457 19.46 12.25 5.99
N TRP A 458 18.39 11.50 6.28
CA TRP A 458 18.42 10.11 6.71
C TRP A 458 17.44 9.35 5.80
N VAL A 459 17.88 8.25 5.21
CA VAL A 459 17.08 7.47 4.25
C VAL A 459 17.06 6.02 4.71
N ALA A 460 15.88 5.47 5.01
CA ALA A 460 15.70 4.04 5.24
C ALA A 460 15.12 3.36 4.01
N TYR A 461 15.65 2.19 3.71
CA TYR A 461 15.36 1.42 2.50
C TYR A 461 15.45 -0.08 2.80
N GLU A 462 14.98 -0.88 1.86
CA GLU A 462 15.19 -2.32 1.87
C GLU A 462 16.37 -2.68 0.99
N SER A 463 17.29 -3.49 1.52
CA SER A 463 18.38 -4.12 0.78
C SER A 463 18.08 -5.61 0.58
N PRO A 464 18.78 -6.32 -0.33
CA PRO A 464 18.63 -7.77 -0.45
C PRO A 464 18.81 -8.51 0.88
N VAL A 465 19.70 -8.02 1.76
CA VAL A 465 19.95 -8.63 3.07
C VAL A 465 18.80 -8.36 4.04
N SER A 466 18.27 -7.13 4.13
CA SER A 466 17.13 -6.84 5.02
C SER A 466 15.86 -7.56 4.59
N LEU A 467 15.61 -7.69 3.27
CA LEU A 467 14.48 -8.45 2.73
C LEU A 467 14.60 -9.94 3.01
N SER A 468 15.73 -10.57 2.71
CA SER A 468 15.90 -12.00 3.02
C SER A 468 15.79 -12.26 4.52
N SER A 469 16.33 -11.39 5.38
CA SER A 469 16.15 -11.49 6.83
C SER A 469 14.67 -11.40 7.24
N LYS A 470 13.91 -10.41 6.72
CA LYS A 470 12.46 -10.25 6.96
C LYS A 470 11.65 -11.47 6.52
N VAL A 471 11.87 -11.92 5.28
CA VAL A 471 11.12 -13.05 4.69
C VAL A 471 11.42 -14.35 5.44
N SER A 472 12.70 -14.64 5.69
CA SER A 472 13.13 -15.79 6.50
C SER A 472 12.49 -15.77 7.90
N GLU A 473 12.50 -14.63 8.58
CA GLU A 473 11.89 -14.47 9.90
C GLU A 473 10.37 -14.70 9.90
N VAL A 474 9.63 -14.14 8.93
CA VAL A 474 8.19 -14.33 8.79
C VAL A 474 7.85 -15.80 8.53
N ILE A 475 8.57 -16.46 7.63
CA ILE A 475 8.39 -17.90 7.37
C ILE A 475 8.73 -18.70 8.63
N ARG A 476 9.82 -18.38 9.33
CA ARG A 476 10.25 -19.07 10.56
C ARG A 476 9.18 -18.99 11.64
N LYS A 477 8.68 -17.79 11.93
CA LYS A 477 7.76 -17.49 13.05
C LYS A 477 6.30 -17.82 12.74
N PHE A 478 5.81 -17.52 11.53
CA PHE A 478 4.38 -17.58 11.20
C PHE A 478 3.99 -18.67 10.19
N LYS A 479 4.96 -19.34 9.55
CA LYS A 479 4.72 -20.31 8.47
C LYS A 479 3.94 -19.74 7.27
N ILE A 480 4.01 -18.42 7.08
CA ILE A 480 3.43 -17.75 5.91
C ILE A 480 4.45 -17.78 4.77
N PHE A 481 4.04 -18.32 3.63
CA PHE A 481 4.86 -18.45 2.40
C PHE A 481 4.33 -17.59 1.25
N CYS A 482 3.47 -16.59 1.53
CA CYS A 482 2.95 -15.66 0.52
C CYS A 482 3.46 -14.24 0.76
N ALA A 483 3.95 -13.58 -0.29
CA ALA A 483 4.48 -12.22 -0.24
C ALA A 483 3.83 -11.31 -1.30
N ALA A 484 3.72 -10.02 -0.99
CA ALA A 484 3.23 -8.97 -1.90
C ALA A 484 4.23 -7.81 -1.96
N LEU A 485 4.55 -7.33 -3.16
CA LEU A 485 5.72 -6.48 -3.40
C LEU A 485 5.29 -5.16 -4.07
N TRP A 486 5.38 -4.07 -3.30
CA TRP A 486 4.90 -2.74 -3.69
C TRP A 486 6.03 -1.71 -3.91
N ASP A 487 6.32 -1.28 -5.13
CA ASP A 487 5.95 -1.83 -6.43
C ASP A 487 7.22 -2.30 -7.14
N ILE A 488 7.11 -3.32 -8.01
CA ILE A 488 8.30 -4.00 -8.55
C ILE A 488 9.10 -3.12 -9.54
N ASP A 489 8.52 -2.01 -9.97
CA ASP A 489 9.19 -1.00 -10.79
C ASP A 489 10.11 -0.05 -10.01
N MET A 490 10.18 -0.15 -8.68
CA MET A 490 11.19 0.53 -7.85
C MET A 490 12.45 -0.31 -7.58
N ASP A 491 12.46 -1.60 -7.95
CA ASP A 491 13.65 -2.45 -7.91
C ASP A 491 14.63 -2.11 -9.05
N ASP A 492 15.89 -2.53 -8.96
CA ASP A 492 16.87 -2.37 -10.03
C ASP A 492 16.65 -3.40 -11.16
N THR A 493 15.59 -3.15 -11.93
CA THR A 493 15.14 -4.01 -13.03
C THR A 493 16.11 -4.07 -14.22
N LYS A 494 17.23 -3.33 -14.18
CA LYS A 494 18.18 -3.14 -15.29
C LYS A 494 19.64 -3.40 -14.91
N GLY A 495 19.97 -3.62 -13.64
CA GLY A 495 21.33 -3.93 -13.16
C GLY A 495 22.24 -2.72 -12.99
N ILE A 496 21.66 -1.53 -12.85
CA ILE A 496 22.38 -0.25 -12.72
C ILE A 496 23.16 -0.18 -11.40
N CYS A 497 22.61 -0.74 -10.32
CA CYS A 497 23.25 -0.89 -9.02
C CYS A 497 24.40 -1.93 -9.02
N ARG A 498 24.66 -2.61 -10.15
CA ARG A 498 25.63 -3.71 -10.31
C ARG A 498 25.33 -4.96 -9.46
N MET A 499 24.12 -5.08 -8.91
CA MET A 499 23.65 -6.24 -8.12
C MET A 499 22.86 -7.25 -8.97
N GLY A 500 23.20 -7.41 -10.25
CA GLY A 500 22.34 -8.13 -11.19
C GLY A 500 20.98 -7.44 -11.39
N ARG A 501 20.02 -8.11 -12.05
CA ARG A 501 18.69 -7.55 -12.30
C ARG A 501 17.69 -7.99 -11.23
N THR A 502 16.82 -7.07 -10.83
CA THR A 502 15.78 -7.25 -9.80
C THR A 502 16.31 -7.87 -8.49
N PRO A 503 17.35 -7.26 -7.85
CA PRO A 503 17.99 -7.81 -6.66
C PRO A 503 17.06 -7.92 -5.45
N LEU A 504 16.10 -7.01 -5.26
CA LEU A 504 15.16 -7.09 -4.14
C LEU A 504 14.13 -8.21 -4.35
N LEU A 505 13.59 -8.32 -5.57
CA LEU A 505 12.67 -9.39 -5.97
C LEU A 505 13.33 -10.78 -5.84
N ALA A 506 14.58 -10.92 -6.29
CA ALA A 506 15.35 -12.15 -6.16
C ALA A 506 15.64 -12.54 -4.70
N ALA A 507 15.88 -11.56 -3.82
CA ALA A 507 16.11 -11.80 -2.38
C ALA A 507 14.88 -12.37 -1.66
N VAL A 508 13.67 -11.92 -2.04
CA VAL A 508 12.40 -12.46 -1.55
C VAL A 508 12.17 -13.88 -2.08
N HIS A 509 12.37 -14.10 -3.39
CA HIS A 509 12.19 -15.40 -4.03
C HIS A 509 13.05 -16.49 -3.37
N LYS A 510 14.34 -16.19 -3.17
CA LYS A 510 15.32 -17.14 -2.64
C LYS A 510 14.93 -17.69 -1.27
N GLU A 511 14.39 -16.87 -0.37
CA GLU A 511 14.01 -17.35 0.97
C GLU A 511 12.71 -18.16 0.96
N LEU A 512 11.74 -17.77 0.13
CA LEU A 512 10.50 -18.53 -0.08
C LEU A 512 10.82 -19.94 -0.64
N LEU A 513 11.70 -20.04 -1.65
CA LEU A 513 12.24 -21.30 -2.14
C LEU A 513 12.97 -22.10 -1.05
N SER A 514 13.96 -21.47 -0.40
CA SER A 514 14.88 -22.14 0.51
C SER A 514 14.18 -22.70 1.75
N ALA A 515 13.12 -22.05 2.24
CA ALA A 515 12.32 -22.57 3.35
C ALA A 515 11.49 -23.81 2.96
N LEU A 516 11.11 -23.95 1.68
CA LEU A 516 10.32 -25.07 1.20
C LEU A 516 11.17 -26.31 0.91
N ALA A 517 12.40 -26.14 0.44
CA ALA A 517 13.38 -27.22 0.37
C ALA A 517 13.64 -27.83 1.78
N ARG A 518 13.90 -26.97 2.78
CA ARG A 518 14.12 -27.35 4.18
C ARG A 518 12.95 -28.15 4.78
N ASN A 519 11.71 -27.84 4.41
CA ASN A 519 10.51 -28.57 4.85
C ASN A 519 10.33 -29.94 4.17
N ARG A 520 10.97 -30.22 3.02
CA ARG A 520 10.94 -31.57 2.39
C ARG A 520 11.93 -32.51 3.07
N THR A 521 13.13 -32.03 3.40
CA THR A 521 14.18 -32.81 4.07
C THR A 521 13.85 -33.23 5.52
N THR A 522 12.80 -32.67 6.13
CA THR A 522 12.33 -33.07 7.47
C THR A 522 11.26 -34.17 7.45
N VAL A 523 10.95 -34.76 6.29
CA VAL A 523 9.94 -35.81 6.13
C VAL A 523 10.56 -37.03 5.43
N GLU A 524 11.62 -37.59 6.02
CA GLU A 524 11.99 -38.98 5.76
C GLU A 524 11.08 -39.92 6.58
N PRO A 525 10.60 -41.04 6.01
CA PRO A 525 9.81 -42.02 6.75
C PRO A 525 10.66 -42.78 7.77
N LYS A 526 10.04 -43.14 8.89
CA LYS A 526 10.51 -44.18 9.83
C LYS A 526 9.71 -45.47 9.61
#